data_AF-A0A3R9EYG7-F1
#
_entry.id   AF-A0A3R9EYG7-F1
#
_cell.length_a   1.000
_cell.length_b   1.000
_cell.length_c   1.000
_cell.angle_alpha   90.00
_cell.angle_beta   90.00
_cell.angle_gamma   90.00
#
_symmetry.space_group_name_H-M   'P 1'
#
loop_
_entity.id
_entity.type
_entity.pdbx_description
1 polymer ?
#
loop_
_entity_poly.entity_id
_entity_poly.type
_entity_poly.pdbx_seq_one_letter_code
_entity_poly.pdbx_strand_id
1 'polypeptide(L)'
;MRRVQSLVEIVEAVKNGSNDRKILLSQHETSRSAVTLGDEDTESGTRLRVKALLGDSLYYSEEFTDDTLYEEANELIQQLKELAHVEIVSEDEIEQKVKE
;
A
#
# COMPACT_ATOMS: atom_id res chain seq x y z
N MET A 1 -5.10 -12.53 -10.92
CA MET A 1 -4.10 -11.53 -10.49
C MET A 1 -2.89 -12.21 -9.84
N ARG A 2 -1.69 -11.64 -9.97
CA ARG A 2 -0.48 -12.12 -9.30
C ARG A 2 -0.16 -11.22 -8.11
N ARG A 3 0.00 -11.80 -6.93
CA ARG A 3 0.43 -11.06 -5.73
C ARG A 3 1.94 -10.87 -5.77
N VAL A 4 2.40 -9.64 -5.62
CA VAL A 4 3.82 -9.29 -5.47
C VAL A 4 4.13 -9.07 -4.00
N GLN A 5 5.40 -9.29 -3.63
CA GLN A 5 5.87 -9.14 -2.25
C GLN A 5 6.39 -7.74 -1.96
N SER A 6 6.60 -6.90 -2.97
CA SER A 6 7.16 -5.56 -2.78
C SER A 6 6.55 -4.55 -3.74
N LEU A 7 6.35 -3.32 -3.26
CA LEU A 7 5.88 -2.20 -4.08
C LEU A 7 6.85 -1.90 -5.24
N VAL A 8 8.13 -2.18 -5.05
CA VAL A 8 9.19 -2.08 -6.08
C VAL A 8 8.83 -2.87 -7.33
N GLU A 9 8.27 -4.08 -7.21
CA GLU A 9 7.88 -4.85 -8.40
C GLU A 9 6.78 -4.15 -9.20
N ILE A 10 5.87 -3.43 -8.52
CA ILE A 10 4.86 -2.62 -9.21
C ILE A 10 5.52 -1.44 -9.91
N VAL A 11 6.47 -0.76 -9.26
CA VAL A 11 7.24 0.36 -9.86
C VAL A 11 7.99 -0.11 -11.10
N GLU A 12 8.68 -1.25 -11.02
CA GLU A 12 9.42 -1.81 -12.14
C GLU A 12 8.49 -2.25 -13.27
N ALA A 13 7.35 -2.88 -12.94
CA ALA A 13 6.35 -3.26 -13.94
C ALA A 13 5.73 -2.05 -14.65
N VAL A 14 5.57 -0.92 -13.96
CA VAL A 14 5.12 0.35 -14.53
C VAL A 14 6.19 0.94 -15.44
N LYS A 15 7.46 0.95 -14.99
CA LYS A 15 8.60 1.43 -15.78
C LYS A 15 8.84 0.62 -17.05
N ASN A 16 8.66 -0.69 -16.98
CA ASN A 16 8.93 -1.63 -18.07
C ASN A 16 7.70 -1.87 -18.98
N GLY A 17 6.50 -1.58 -18.47
CA GLY A 17 5.24 -1.69 -19.19
C GLY A 17 4.85 -0.42 -19.95
N SER A 18 3.85 -0.52 -20.82
CA SER A 18 3.25 0.67 -21.44
C SER A 18 2.52 1.51 -20.38
N ASN A 19 2.83 2.82 -20.34
CA ASN A 19 2.39 3.88 -19.40
C ASN A 19 0.87 4.09 -19.24
N ASP A 20 0.01 3.26 -19.84
CA ASP A 20 -1.45 3.43 -19.79
C ASP A 20 -2.11 2.72 -18.60
N ARG A 21 -1.31 2.08 -17.73
CA ARG A 21 -1.83 1.31 -16.60
C ARG A 21 -2.10 2.21 -15.40
N LYS A 22 -3.40 2.39 -15.11
CA LYS A 22 -3.89 2.98 -13.87
C LYS A 22 -3.50 2.12 -12.67
N ILE A 23 -3.04 2.77 -11.61
CA ILE A 23 -2.66 2.13 -10.35
C ILE A 23 -3.68 2.55 -9.30
N LEU A 24 -4.33 1.60 -8.64
CA LEU A 24 -5.16 1.87 -7.48
C LEU A 24 -4.30 1.74 -6.23
N LEU A 25 -4.31 2.75 -5.37
CA LEU A 25 -3.54 2.76 -4.13
C LEU A 25 -4.48 3.04 -2.96
N SER A 26 -4.38 2.20 -1.94
CA SER A 26 -5.03 2.42 -0.66
C SER A 26 -3.98 2.45 0.44
N GLN A 27 -4.03 3.50 1.25
CA GLN A 27 -3.16 3.70 2.40
C GLN A 27 -4.05 3.89 3.61
N HIS A 28 -3.96 2.98 4.57
CA HIS A 28 -4.74 3.03 5.78
C HIS A 28 -3.81 3.05 6.98
N GLU A 29 -3.63 4.23 7.57
CA GLU A 29 -2.94 4.38 8.84
C GLU A 29 -3.91 4.08 9.97
N THR A 30 -3.60 3.08 10.78
CA THR A 30 -4.30 2.81 12.02
C THR A 30 -3.40 3.27 13.17
N SER A 31 -3.45 4.57 13.46
CA SER A 31 -2.87 5.12 14.67
C SER A 31 -3.80 4.73 15.83
N ARG A 32 -3.36 3.83 16.71
CA ARG A 32 -4.13 3.43 17.89
C ARG A 32 -4.15 4.62 18.85
N SER A 33 -5.14 5.49 18.68
CA SER A 33 -5.37 6.63 19.58
C SER A 33 -5.48 6.09 21.00
N ALA A 34 -4.57 6.55 21.85
CA ALA A 34 -4.39 6.12 23.23
C ALA A 34 -5.68 6.30 24.04
N VAL A 35 -6.47 5.24 24.17
CA VAL A 35 -7.53 5.17 25.17
C VAL A 35 -7.56 3.75 25.72
N THR A 36 -6.67 3.45 26.66
CA THR A 36 -6.95 2.52 27.76
C THR A 36 -5.91 2.75 28.85
N LEU A 37 -6.35 3.43 29.91
CA LEU A 37 -5.68 3.44 31.21
C LEU A 37 -5.53 1.98 31.68
N GLY A 38 -4.29 1.52 31.85
CA GLY A 38 -3.97 0.29 32.56
C GLY A 38 -3.94 -0.97 31.70
N ASP A 39 -2.77 -1.27 31.13
CA ASP A 39 -2.04 -2.52 31.41
C ASP A 39 -0.62 -2.36 30.84
N GLU A 40 0.39 -2.61 31.66
CA GLU A 40 1.82 -2.48 31.37
C GLU A 40 2.32 -3.56 30.38
N ASP A 41 1.71 -3.75 29.21
CA ASP A 41 2.25 -4.69 28.19
C ASP A 41 1.61 -4.51 26.79
N THR A 42 1.42 -3.27 26.34
CA THR A 42 0.86 -3.05 24.98
C THR A 42 1.90 -2.47 24.04
N GLU A 43 2.35 -3.33 23.10
CA GLU A 43 3.19 -3.00 21.96
C GLU A 43 2.67 -1.73 21.26
N SER A 44 3.32 -0.61 21.54
CA SER A 44 3.03 0.69 20.93
C SER A 44 3.60 0.70 19.51
N GLY A 45 2.80 0.25 18.55
CA GLY A 45 3.13 0.33 17.13
C GLY A 45 1.98 0.96 16.37
N THR A 46 2.22 2.09 15.70
CA THR A 46 1.37 2.55 14.60
C THR A 46 1.40 1.47 13.52
N ARG A 47 0.24 0.94 13.12
CA ARG A 47 0.17 -0.04 12.05
C ARG A 47 -0.37 0.65 10.81
N LEU A 48 0.40 0.64 9.75
CA LEU A 48 0.02 1.26 8.49
C LEU A 48 -0.07 0.19 7.41
N ARG A 49 -1.24 0.07 6.80
CA ARG A 49 -1.49 -0.91 5.76
C ARG A 49 -1.52 -0.23 4.40
N VAL A 50 -0.68 -0.69 3.48
CA VAL A 50 -0.65 -0.24 2.10
C VAL A 50 -1.12 -1.36 1.20
N LYS A 51 -2.06 -1.05 0.31
CA LYS A 51 -2.51 -1.93 -0.76
C LYS A 51 -2.35 -1.21 -2.09
N ALA A 52 -1.74 -1.85 -3.07
CA ALA A 52 -1.59 -1.31 -4.41
C ALA A 52 -2.02 -2.34 -5.46
N LEU A 53 -2.69 -1.87 -6.50
CA LEU A 53 -3.18 -2.71 -7.59
C LEU A 53 -2.81 -2.06 -8.92
N LEU A 54 -2.03 -2.76 -9.74
CA LEU A 54 -1.69 -2.33 -11.09
C LEU A 54 -2.64 -2.98 -12.10
N GLY A 55 -3.66 -2.21 -12.53
CA GLY A 55 -4.73 -2.71 -13.38
C GLY A 55 -5.34 -3.98 -12.81
N ASP A 56 -5.38 -5.04 -13.62
CA ASP A 56 -5.90 -6.37 -13.23
C ASP A 56 -4.78 -7.45 -13.17
N SER A 57 -3.53 -7.02 -13.17
CA SER A 57 -2.37 -7.94 -13.26
C SER A 57 -1.67 -8.15 -11.93
N LEU A 58 -1.26 -7.08 -11.24
CA LEU A 58 -0.43 -7.16 -10.04
C LEU A 58 -1.14 -6.56 -8.84
N TYR A 59 -1.07 -7.28 -7.72
CA TYR A 59 -1.61 -6.86 -6.44
C TYR A 59 -0.51 -6.89 -5.37
N TYR A 60 -0.39 -5.83 -4.61
CA TYR A 60 0.51 -5.69 -3.47
C TYR A 60 -0.31 -5.35 -2.22
N SER A 61 0.06 -5.96 -1.09
CA SER A 61 -0.51 -5.65 0.20
C SER A 61 0.54 -5.92 1.27
N GLU A 62 0.87 -4.91 2.03
CA GLU A 62 1.83 -5.00 3.12
C GLU A 62 1.34 -4.17 4.30
N GLU A 63 1.63 -4.67 5.50
CA GLU A 63 1.40 -3.96 6.75
C GLU A 63 2.75 -3.58 7.35
N PHE A 64 2.98 -2.28 7.44
CA PHE A 64 4.15 -1.69 8.05
C PHE A 64 3.89 -1.46 9.53
N THR A 65 4.77 -2.02 10.36
CA THR A 65 4.82 -1.78 11.80
C THR A 65 6.04 -0.97 12.21
N ASP A 66 6.92 -0.67 11.25
CA ASP A 66 8.17 0.07 11.44
C ASP A 66 8.12 1.38 10.65
N ASP A 67 8.46 2.48 11.30
CA ASP A 67 8.45 3.83 10.73
C ASP A 67 9.42 3.95 9.54
N THR A 68 10.56 3.25 9.58
CA THR A 68 11.57 3.26 8.51
C THR A 68 11.02 2.64 7.25
N LEU A 69 10.40 1.46 7.37
CA LEU A 69 9.80 0.76 6.23
C LEU A 69 8.64 1.55 5.61
N TYR A 70 7.92 2.32 6.44
CA TYR A 70 6.90 3.22 5.96
C TYR A 70 7.47 4.37 5.13
N GLU A 71 8.54 5.01 5.60
CA GLU A 71 9.19 6.09 4.84
C GLU A 71 9.64 5.59 3.47
N GLU A 72 10.29 4.43 3.41
CA GLU A 72 10.69 3.77 2.15
C GLU A 72 9.50 3.49 1.24
N ALA A 73 8.41 2.94 1.80
CA ALA A 73 7.19 2.67 1.03
C ALA A 73 6.56 3.96 0.48
N ASN A 74 6.55 5.02 1.27
CA ASN A 74 6.01 6.32 0.87
C ASN A 74 6.85 6.95 -0.25
N GLU A 75 8.17 6.84 -0.21
CA GLU A 75 9.05 7.25 -1.32
C GLU A 75 8.73 6.48 -2.61
N LEU A 76 8.51 5.17 -2.53
CA LEU A 76 8.13 4.36 -3.70
C LEU A 76 6.73 4.72 -4.22
N ILE A 77 5.79 5.03 -3.33
CA ILE A 77 4.45 5.52 -3.69
C ILE A 77 4.53 6.86 -4.43
N GLN A 78 5.37 7.79 -3.98
CA GLN A 78 5.59 9.07 -4.67
C GLN A 78 6.15 8.82 -6.06
N GLN A 79 7.16 7.97 -6.20
CA GLN A 79 7.70 7.59 -7.51
C GLN A 79 6.64 6.98 -8.42
N LEU A 80 5.75 6.12 -7.90
CA LEU A 80 4.64 5.57 -8.69
C LEU A 80 3.70 6.64 -9.22
N LYS A 81 3.39 7.66 -8.41
CA LYS A 81 2.54 8.80 -8.81
C LYS A 81 3.19 9.65 -9.90
N GLU A 82 4.50 9.75 -9.91
CA GLU A 82 5.25 10.47 -10.95
C GLU A 82 5.37 9.67 -12.25
N LEU A 83 5.48 8.34 -12.13
CA LEU A 83 5.66 7.44 -13.27
C LEU A 83 4.35 7.08 -13.97
N ALA A 84 3.24 6.98 -13.25
CA ALA A 84 1.95 6.55 -13.77
C ALA A 84 0.77 7.22 -13.06
N HIS A 85 -0.42 7.05 -13.63
CA HIS A 85 -1.64 7.55 -13.03
C HIS A 85 -2.05 6.69 -11.82
N VAL A 86 -1.74 7.19 -10.62
CA VAL A 86 -2.15 6.60 -9.35
C VAL A 86 -3.46 7.23 -8.88
N GLU A 87 -4.48 6.40 -8.72
CA GLU A 87 -5.75 6.77 -8.11
C GLU A 87 -5.79 6.27 -6.67
N ILE A 88 -6.03 7.20 -5.74
CA ILE A 88 -6.22 6.87 -4.33
C ILE A 88 -7.65 6.36 -4.15
N VAL A 89 -7.80 5.13 -3.70
CA VAL A 89 -9.10 4.50 -3.44
C VAL A 89 -9.14 3.91 -2.03
N SER A 90 -10.35 3.65 -1.56
CA SER A 90 -10.58 2.91 -0.32
C SER A 90 -10.09 1.48 -0.45
N GLU A 91 -9.76 0.88 0.69
CA GLU A 91 -9.33 -0.52 0.71
C GLU A 91 -10.40 -1.46 0.14
N ASP A 92 -11.66 -1.20 0.48
CA ASP A 92 -12.80 -2.01 0.01
C ASP A 92 -12.81 -2.10 -1.52
N GLU A 93 -12.60 -0.98 -2.23
CA GLU A 93 -12.55 -0.94 -3.70
C GLU A 93 -11.47 -1.88 -4.27
N ILE A 94 -10.28 -1.90 -3.65
CA ILE A 94 -9.21 -2.82 -4.06
C ILE A 94 -9.61 -4.26 -3.76
N GLU A 95 -10.21 -4.53 -2.60
CA GLU A 95 -10.65 -5.87 -2.23
C GLU A 95 -11.78 -6.39 -3.11
N GLN A 96 -12.68 -5.53 -3.57
CA GLN A 96 -13.71 -5.88 -4.56
C GLN A 96 -13.04 -6.31 -5.86
N LYS A 97 -12.10 -5.52 -6.37
CA LYS A 97 -11.34 -5.82 -7.59
C LYS A 97 -10.56 -7.14 -7.50
N VAL A 98 -9.98 -7.43 -6.34
CA VAL A 98 -9.18 -8.66 -6.14
C VAL A 98 -10.06 -9.90 -6.00
N LYS A 99 -11.34 -9.76 -5.65
CA LYS A 99 -12.29 -10.87 -5.48
C LYS A 99 -13.07 -11.24 -6.75
N GLU A 100 -13.13 -10.34 -7.74
CA GLU A 100 -13.70 -10.62 -9.08
C GLU A 100 -12.80 -11.55 -9.90
#